data_AF-A0A259KZC4-F1
#
_entry.id   AF-A0A259KZC4-F1
#
_cell.length_a   1.000
_cell.length_b   1.000
_cell.length_c   1.000
_cell.angle_alpha   90.00
_cell.angle_beta   90.00
_cell.angle_gamma   90.00
#
_symmetry.space_group_name_H-M   'P 1'
#
loop_
_entity.id
_entity.type
_entity.pdbx_description
1 polymer ?
#
loop_
_entity_poly.entity_id
_entity_poly.type
_entity_poly.pdbx_seq_one_letter_code
_entity_poly.pdbx_strand_id
1 'polypeptide(L)' 'MAVDLSMKILVVDDYKTMVRIIRNLLKQIGFEDVDEASDGTEAL' A
#
# COMPACT_ATOMS: atom_id res chain seq x y z
N MET A 1 -18.71 -2.02 -10.89
CA MET A 1 -17.36 -1.65 -11.36
C MET A 1 -16.40 -2.72 -10.87
N ALA A 2 -15.52 -3.22 -11.73
CA ALA A 2 -14.41 -4.06 -11.30
C ALA A 2 -13.27 -3.15 -10.82
N VAL A 3 -12.52 -3.58 -9.81
CA VAL A 3 -11.33 -2.87 -9.34
C VAL A 3 -10.18 -3.19 -10.28
N ASP A 4 -9.43 -2.18 -10.70
CA ASP A 4 -8.22 -2.33 -11.50
C ASP A 4 -7.04 -2.67 -10.59
N LEU A 5 -6.48 -3.88 -10.76
CA LEU A 5 -5.36 -4.37 -9.97
C LEU A 5 -4.02 -3.71 -10.34
N SER A 6 -3.96 -2.99 -11.46
CA SER A 6 -2.80 -2.22 -11.89
C SER A 6 -2.77 -0.79 -11.35
N MET A 7 -3.74 -0.42 -10.50
CA MET A 7 -3.74 0.90 -9.87
C MET A 7 -2.61 1.03 -8.85
N LYS A 8 -2.00 2.22 -8.79
CA LYS A 8 -1.00 2.54 -7.77
C LYS A 8 -1.65 2.78 -6.41
N ILE A 9 -1.13 2.13 -5.37
CA ILE A 9 -1.61 2.26 -3.99
C ILE A 9 -0.47 2.81 -3.13
N LEU A 10 -0.75 3.83 -2.34
CA LEU A 10 0.15 4.33 -1.30
C LEU A 10 -0.42 3.98 0.08
N VAL A 11 0.35 3.22 0.86
CA VAL A 11 0.00 2.87 2.25
C VAL A 11 0.77 3.79 3.19
N VAL A 12 0.05 4.57 3.99
CA VAL A 12 0.63 5.53 4.95
C VAL A 12 0.22 5.15 6.36
N ASP A 13 1.19 4.78 7.19
CA ASP A 13 0.98 4.42 8.61
C ASP A 13 2.29 4.63 9.39
N ASP A 14 2.19 5.09 10.64
CA ASP A 14 3.31 5.40 11.52
C ASP A 14 4.00 4.13 12.08
N TYR A 15 3.34 2.97 11.97
CA TYR A 15 3.88 1.68 12.36
C TYR A 15 4.34 0.87 11.14
N LYS A 16 5.66 0.76 10.95
CA LYS A 16 6.29 -0.05 9.88
C LYS A 16 5.79 -1.50 9.81
N THR A 17 5.39 -2.09 10.93
CA THR A 17 4.81 -3.43 10.96
C THR A 17 3.45 -3.48 10.28
N MET A 18 2.60 -2.47 10.50
CA MET A 18 1.26 -2.39 9.91
C MET A 18 1.33 -2.17 8.40
N VAL A 19 2.20 -1.26 7.97
CA VAL A 19 2.52 -1.04 6.54
C VAL A 19 2.88 -2.36 5.84
N ARG A 20 3.79 -3.14 6.43
CA ARG A 20 4.22 -4.43 5.88
C ARG A 20 3.07 -5.44 5.80
N ILE A 21 2.22 -5.50 6.83
CA ILE A 21 1.04 -6.40 6.85
C ILE A 21 0.10 -6.02 5.71
N ILE A 22 -0.29 -4.75 5.60
CA ILE A 22 -1.23 -4.28 4.58
C ILE A 22 -0.66 -4.50 3.18
N ARG A 23 0.60 -4.13 2.93
CA ARG A 23 1.27 -4.34 1.65
C ARG A 23 1.28 -5.81 1.23
N ASN A 24 1.54 -6.73 2.16
CA ASN A 24 1.52 -8.16 1.87
C ASN A 24 0.11 -8.67 1.55
N LEU A 25 -0.92 -8.19 2.26
CA LEU A 25 -2.31 -8.53 1.97
C LEU A 25 -2.74 -8.01 0.59
N LEU A 26 -2.36 -6.78 0.23
CA LEU A 26 -2.64 -6.20 -1.09
C LEU A 26 -1.98 -7.02 -2.21
N LYS A 27 -0.74 -7.48 -2.02
CA LYS A 27 -0.07 -8.37 -2.97
C LYS A 27 -0.75 -9.74 -3.08
N GLN A 28 -1.27 -10.30 -1.99
CA GLN A 28 -1.98 -11.58 -2.01
C GLN A 28 -3.29 -11.52 -2.81
N ILE A 29 -3.94 -10.35 -2.88
CA ILE A 29 -5.17 -10.16 -3.65
C ILE A 29 -4.92 -9.61 -5.07
N GLY A 30 -3.65 -9.44 -5.47
CA GLY A 30 -3.25 -9.19 -6.85
C GLY A 30 -2.82 -7.76 -7.18
N PHE A 31 -2.65 -6.87 -6.20
CA PHE A 31 -2.07 -5.54 -6.44
C PHE A 31 -0.54 -5.62 -6.49
N GLU A 32 0.03 -5.15 -7.60
CA GLU A 32 1.48 -5.20 -7.82
C GLU A 32 2.17 -3.88 -7.44
N ASP A 33 1.51 -2.75 -7.71
CA ASP A 33 2.02 -1.39 -7.50
C ASP A 33 1.59 -0.82 -6.14
N VAL A 34 2.28 -1.23 -5.07
CA VAL A 34 2.01 -0.78 -3.70
C VAL A 34 3.26 -0.14 -3.10
N ASP A 35 3.20 1.18 -2.92
CA ASP A 35 4.21 2.00 -2.25
C ASP A 35 3.86 2.21 -0.77
N GLU A 36 4.88 2.50 0.03
CA GLU A 36 4.76 2.76 1.46
C GLU A 36 5.32 4.12 1.84
N ALA A 37 4.68 4.79 2.79
CA ALA A 37 5.20 5.98 3.46
C ALA A 37 5.02 5.85 4.97
N SER A 38 6.02 6.28 5.72
CA SER A 38 6.04 6.23 7.19
C SER A 38 5.30 7.42 7.81
N ASP A 39 5.05 8.48 7.03
CA ASP A 39 4.30 9.66 7.44
C ASP A 39 3.77 10.43 6.22
N GLY A 40 2.91 11.42 6.46
CA GLY A 40 2.31 12.25 5.42
C GLY A 40 3.30 13.19 4.69
N THR A 41 4.51 13.37 5.22
CA THR A 41 5.56 14.18 4.58
C THR A 41 6.32 13.35 3.55
N GLU A 42 6.57 12.07 3.84
CA GLU A 42 7.13 11.09 2.90
C GLU A 42 6.14 10.73 1.78
N ALA A 43 4.84 10.98 2.00
CA ALA A 43 3.76 10.71 1.05
C ALA A 43 3.49 11.82 0.00
N LEU A 44 4.08 13.01 0.16
CA LEU A 44 3.88 14.19 -0.70
C LEU A 44 4.89 14.28 -1.84
#